data_AF-A0A5N5XD09-F1
#
_entry.id   AF-A0A5N5XD09-F1
#
_cell.length_a   1.000
_cell.length_b   1.000
_cell.length_c   1.000
_cell.angle_alpha   90.00
_cell.angle_beta   90.00
_cell.angle_gamma   90.00
#
_symmetry.space_group_name_H-M   'P 1'
#
loop_
_entity.id
_entity.type
_entity.pdbx_description
1 polymer ?
#
loop_
_entity_poly.entity_id
_entity_poly.type
_entity_poly.pdbx_seq_one_letter_code
_entity_poly.pdbx_strand_id
1 'polypeptide(L)'
;MGFPDLQPILQSLLDSGRYSDLTISCEGQKFEVHHAIVCSQSSFFDAAVKGSFKEAFLFHVDLLEDELATIQRVVSFLYVQDYEDTNGPHFQDRRCASGKDMEPHAAMLNNLGVFMAADKFGILSLKVLASSRISDWIDKNAKKFPLTVQEIWSTIPPLETDLREAMIKSISCDAQEFLTYDESMLLFTDFPDITIAVLRKIVKEIYLLKLQVQRRKVLGRY
;
A
#
# COMPACT_ATOMS: atom_id res chain seq x y z
N MET A 1 0.25 22.48 -18.13
CA MET A 1 -0.91 22.27 -19.02
C MET A 1 -1.07 20.78 -19.17
N GLY A 2 -2.18 20.19 -18.72
CA GLY A 2 -2.48 18.78 -18.93
C GLY A 2 -3.23 18.58 -20.25
N PHE A 3 -3.29 17.34 -20.73
CA PHE A 3 -4.16 16.92 -21.82
C PHE A 3 -5.43 16.32 -21.20
N PRO A 4 -6.50 17.12 -20.97
CA PRO A 4 -7.68 16.67 -20.20
C PRO A 4 -8.37 15.45 -20.83
N ASP A 5 -8.30 15.31 -22.15
CA ASP A 5 -8.93 14.21 -22.88
C ASP A 5 -8.07 12.93 -22.93
N LEU A 6 -6.80 12.98 -22.49
CA LEU A 6 -5.89 11.84 -22.59
C LEU A 6 -6.33 10.68 -21.68
N GLN A 7 -6.73 10.97 -20.45
CA GLN A 7 -7.16 9.93 -19.50
C GLN A 7 -8.40 9.17 -20.00
N PRO A 8 -9.50 9.83 -20.45
CA PRO A 8 -10.63 9.13 -21.07
C PRO A 8 -10.25 8.27 -22.29
N ILE A 9 -9.31 8.73 -23.12
CA ILE A 9 -8.83 7.97 -24.28
C ILE A 9 -8.07 6.72 -23.83
N LEU A 10 -7.17 6.84 -22.85
CA LEU A 10 -6.42 5.71 -22.32
C LEU A 10 -7.34 4.69 -21.64
N GLN A 11 -8.33 5.15 -20.85
CA GLN A 11 -9.34 4.28 -20.29
C GLN A 11 -10.12 3.52 -21.38
N SER A 12 -10.54 4.21 -22.44
CA SER A 12 -11.23 3.56 -23.56
C SER A 12 -10.36 2.53 -24.29
N LEU A 13 -9.04 2.73 -24.37
CA LEU A 13 -8.12 1.73 -24.94
C LEU A 13 -8.04 0.49 -24.07
N LEU A 14 -7.97 0.65 -22.75
CA LEU A 14 -8.00 -0.46 -21.81
C LEU A 14 -9.32 -1.24 -21.90
N ASP A 15 -10.46 -0.54 -21.84
CA ASP A 15 -11.78 -1.18 -21.80
C ASP A 15 -12.10 -1.94 -23.09
N SER A 16 -11.67 -1.40 -24.24
CA SER A 16 -11.97 -1.99 -25.54
C SER A 16 -10.93 -2.99 -26.03
N GLY A 17 -9.71 -2.96 -25.50
CA GLY A 17 -8.56 -3.73 -25.99
C GLY A 17 -8.16 -3.37 -27.43
N ARG A 18 -8.66 -2.26 -27.99
CA ARG A 18 -8.36 -1.90 -29.38
C ARG A 18 -6.88 -1.61 -29.55
N TYR A 19 -6.26 -2.33 -30.49
CA TYR A 19 -4.83 -2.24 -30.78
C TYR A 19 -3.93 -2.83 -29.68
N SER A 20 -4.49 -3.67 -28.80
CA SER A 20 -3.67 -4.47 -27.89
C SER A 20 -2.69 -5.33 -28.69
N ASP A 21 -1.49 -5.43 -28.14
CA ASP A 21 -0.39 -6.21 -28.68
C ASP A 21 0.27 -7.07 -27.60
N LEU A 22 -0.26 -7.05 -26.37
CA LEU A 22 0.15 -7.84 -25.21
C LEU A 22 -1.09 -8.32 -24.46
N THR A 23 -1.09 -9.58 -24.04
CA THR A 23 -2.11 -10.10 -23.12
C THR A 23 -1.48 -10.40 -21.76
N ILE A 24 -2.05 -9.85 -20.69
CA ILE A 24 -1.75 -10.30 -19.31
C ILE A 24 -2.89 -11.22 -18.88
N SER A 25 -2.57 -12.37 -18.27
CA SER A 25 -3.56 -13.25 -17.66
C SER A 25 -3.32 -13.43 -16.17
N CYS A 26 -4.40 -13.57 -15.40
CA CYS A 26 -4.38 -13.78 -13.96
C CYS A 26 -5.68 -14.49 -13.56
N GLU A 27 -5.59 -15.61 -12.83
CA GLU A 27 -6.74 -16.43 -12.43
C GLU A 27 -7.72 -16.78 -13.58
N GLY A 28 -7.18 -16.97 -14.80
CA GLY A 28 -7.98 -17.26 -16.01
C GLY A 28 -8.66 -16.04 -16.64
N GLN A 29 -8.65 -14.87 -15.98
CA GLN A 29 -9.05 -13.60 -16.58
C GLN A 29 -7.93 -13.06 -17.46
N LYS A 30 -8.30 -12.45 -18.59
CA LYS A 30 -7.37 -11.83 -19.54
C LYS A 30 -7.55 -10.33 -19.59
N PHE A 31 -6.43 -9.63 -19.74
CA PHE A 31 -6.31 -8.20 -19.95
C PHE A 31 -5.61 -7.96 -21.29
N GLU A 32 -6.34 -7.39 -22.24
CA GLU A 32 -5.82 -6.98 -23.54
C GLU A 32 -5.17 -5.60 -23.39
N VAL A 33 -3.84 -5.55 -23.38
CA VAL A 33 -3.07 -4.36 -23.03
C VAL A 33 -2.05 -3.97 -24.12
N HIS A 34 -1.46 -2.78 -23.97
CA HIS A 34 -0.55 -2.21 -24.96
C HIS A 34 0.88 -2.20 -24.42
N HIS A 35 1.83 -2.79 -25.15
CA HIS A 35 3.25 -2.80 -24.79
C HIS A 35 3.77 -1.41 -24.48
N ALA A 36 3.46 -0.43 -25.35
CA ALA A 36 3.95 0.94 -25.22
C ALA A 36 3.51 1.61 -23.90
N ILE A 37 2.37 1.21 -23.34
CA ILE A 37 1.83 1.74 -22.08
C ILE A 37 2.40 0.96 -20.90
N VAL A 38 2.36 -0.38 -20.96
CA VAL A 38 2.74 -1.25 -19.84
C VAL A 38 4.26 -1.29 -19.65
N CYS A 39 5.02 -1.56 -20.71
CA CYS A 39 6.48 -1.79 -20.62
C CYS A 39 7.25 -0.49 -20.36
N SER A 40 6.72 0.67 -20.76
CA SER A 40 7.36 1.96 -20.45
C SER A 40 7.31 2.32 -18.95
N GLN A 41 6.44 1.65 -18.18
CA GLN A 41 6.19 1.94 -16.77
C GLN A 41 6.61 0.81 -15.82
N SER A 42 6.92 -0.39 -16.35
CA SER A 42 7.28 -1.57 -15.57
C SER A 42 8.53 -2.23 -16.12
N SER A 43 9.58 -2.26 -15.30
CA SER A 43 10.82 -2.99 -15.65
C SER A 43 10.60 -4.50 -15.75
N PHE A 44 9.67 -5.05 -14.98
CA PHE A 44 9.30 -6.46 -15.05
C PHE A 44 8.66 -6.80 -16.40
N PHE A 45 7.59 -6.09 -16.79
CA PHE A 45 6.90 -6.38 -18.04
C PHE A 45 7.79 -6.08 -19.25
N ASP A 46 8.61 -5.02 -19.20
CA ASP A 46 9.59 -4.72 -20.24
C ASP A 46 10.60 -5.86 -20.43
N ALA A 47 11.13 -6.41 -19.34
CA ALA A 47 12.06 -7.53 -19.39
C ALA A 47 11.37 -8.82 -19.87
N ALA A 48 10.12 -9.07 -19.45
CA ALA A 48 9.36 -10.26 -19.82
C ALA A 48 9.14 -10.35 -21.35
N VAL A 49 8.83 -9.23 -22.00
CA VAL A 49 8.53 -9.21 -23.44
C VAL A 49 9.75 -8.96 -24.34
N LYS A 50 10.88 -8.48 -23.80
CA LYS A 50 12.15 -8.33 -24.55
C LYS A 50 13.08 -9.53 -24.44
N GLY A 51 12.88 -10.38 -23.44
CA GLY A 51 13.76 -11.51 -23.17
C GLY A 51 13.64 -12.64 -24.21
N SER A 52 14.45 -13.68 -24.03
CA SER A 52 14.34 -14.92 -24.82
C SER A 52 13.33 -15.92 -24.22
N PHE A 53 12.41 -15.43 -23.38
CA PHE A 53 11.43 -16.26 -22.71
C PHE A 53 10.18 -16.47 -23.58
N LYS A 54 9.30 -17.41 -23.21
CA LYS A 54 8.13 -17.77 -24.01
C LYS A 54 7.17 -16.59 -24.19
N GLU A 55 7.11 -15.74 -23.17
CA GLU A 55 6.29 -14.55 -23.06
C GLU A 55 6.59 -13.56 -24.19
N ALA A 56 7.88 -13.39 -24.54
CA ALA A 56 8.31 -12.52 -25.64
C ALA A 56 7.85 -13.02 -27.03
N PHE A 57 7.70 -14.34 -27.20
CA PHE A 57 7.22 -14.93 -28.45
C PHE A 57 5.70 -15.01 -28.54
N LEU A 58 5.04 -15.21 -27.39
CA LEU A 58 3.59 -15.35 -27.30
C LEU A 58 2.88 -14.02 -27.09
N PHE A 59 3.62 -12.95 -26.75
CA PHE A 59 3.09 -11.68 -26.25
C PHE A 59 2.03 -11.90 -25.16
N HIS A 60 2.35 -12.83 -24.27
CA HIS A 60 1.46 -13.29 -23.22
C HIS A 60 2.22 -13.45 -21.91
N VAL A 61 1.78 -12.78 -20.86
CA VAL A 61 2.36 -12.88 -19.51
C VAL A 61 1.29 -13.45 -18.58
N ASP A 62 1.59 -14.60 -17.96
CA ASP A 62 0.68 -15.30 -17.05
C ASP A 62 1.12 -15.09 -15.60
N LEU A 63 0.25 -14.47 -14.80
CA LEU A 63 0.48 -14.06 -13.42
C LEU A 63 -0.22 -15.04 -12.46
N LEU A 64 0.35 -16.25 -12.36
CA LEU A 64 -0.24 -17.38 -11.63
C LEU A 64 -0.21 -17.23 -10.10
N GLU A 65 0.71 -16.44 -9.58
CA GLU A 65 0.91 -16.24 -8.14
C GLU A 65 0.31 -14.93 -7.62
N ASP A 66 -0.37 -14.19 -8.49
CA ASP A 66 -0.95 -12.89 -8.19
C ASP A 66 -2.47 -12.98 -8.08
N GLU A 67 -3.04 -12.09 -7.27
CA GLU A 67 -4.49 -12.00 -7.08
C GLU A 67 -5.13 -11.12 -8.14
N LEU A 68 -6.23 -11.59 -8.73
CA LEU A 68 -6.92 -10.88 -9.81
C LEU A 68 -7.31 -9.44 -9.43
N ALA A 69 -7.83 -9.22 -8.22
CA ALA A 69 -8.26 -7.91 -7.76
C ALA A 69 -7.09 -6.91 -7.66
N THR A 70 -5.90 -7.39 -7.28
CA THR A 70 -4.69 -6.57 -7.22
C THR A 70 -4.19 -6.25 -8.64
N ILE A 71 -4.17 -7.24 -9.54
CA ILE A 71 -3.76 -7.03 -10.94
C ILE A 71 -4.69 -6.06 -11.67
N GLN A 72 -6.00 -6.11 -11.43
CA GLN A 72 -6.96 -5.12 -11.97
C GLN A 72 -6.57 -3.69 -11.60
N ARG A 73 -6.14 -3.44 -10.35
CA ARG A 73 -5.71 -2.12 -9.88
C ARG A 73 -4.38 -1.69 -10.48
N VAL A 74 -3.42 -2.62 -10.60
CA VAL A 74 -2.15 -2.37 -11.28
C VAL A 74 -2.39 -1.98 -12.74
N VAL A 75 -3.22 -2.74 -13.46
CA VAL A 75 -3.55 -2.45 -14.87
C VAL A 75 -4.29 -1.13 -15.00
N SER A 76 -5.26 -0.84 -14.13
CA SER A 76 -5.96 0.45 -14.13
C SER A 76 -4.98 1.62 -13.97
N PHE A 77 -4.07 1.54 -12.99
CA PHE A 77 -3.06 2.56 -12.77
C PHE A 77 -2.19 2.81 -14.01
N LEU A 78 -1.75 1.75 -14.71
CA LEU A 78 -0.90 1.89 -15.90
C LEU A 78 -1.55 2.75 -17.00
N TYR A 79 -2.89 2.81 -17.06
CA TYR A 79 -3.61 3.61 -18.06
C TYR A 79 -4.04 4.98 -17.56
N VAL A 80 -4.51 5.08 -16.32
CA VAL A 80 -5.13 6.32 -15.81
C VAL A 80 -4.38 6.98 -14.66
N GLN A 81 -3.23 6.43 -14.27
CA GLN A 81 -2.36 6.90 -13.17
C GLN A 81 -3.06 6.91 -11.81
N ASP A 82 -4.13 6.14 -11.67
CA ASP A 82 -4.87 5.98 -10.43
C ASP A 82 -5.57 4.61 -10.37
N TYR A 83 -6.03 4.22 -9.19
CA TYR A 83 -6.82 3.00 -8.99
C TYR A 83 -7.81 3.17 -7.83
N GLU A 84 -8.91 2.43 -7.89
CA GLU A 84 -9.93 2.41 -6.84
C GLU A 84 -9.53 1.43 -5.73
N ASP A 85 -9.46 1.92 -4.49
CA ASP A 85 -9.07 1.14 -3.32
C ASP A 85 -10.26 0.77 -2.42
N THR A 86 -11.45 1.34 -2.62
CA THR A 86 -12.64 1.04 -1.81
C THR A 86 -13.61 0.06 -2.48
N ASN A 87 -13.63 0.01 -3.82
CA ASN A 87 -14.56 -0.82 -4.59
C ASN A 87 -13.82 -1.91 -5.39
N GLY A 88 -14.24 -3.17 -5.27
CA GLY A 88 -13.69 -4.32 -6.02
C GLY A 88 -13.96 -5.66 -5.32
N PRO A 89 -13.75 -6.82 -5.99
CA PRO A 89 -13.83 -8.11 -5.32
C PRO A 89 -12.83 -8.11 -4.17
N HIS A 90 -13.38 -8.21 -2.95
CA HIS A 90 -12.62 -8.16 -1.71
C HIS A 90 -11.67 -9.35 -1.62
N PHE A 91 -10.52 -9.15 -0.96
CA PHE A 91 -9.77 -10.24 -0.34
C PHE A 91 -10.78 -11.14 0.37
N GLN A 92 -10.97 -12.37 -0.12
CA GLN A 92 -11.89 -13.32 0.51
C GLN A 92 -11.25 -13.85 1.79
N ASP A 93 -11.24 -13.04 2.85
CA ASP A 93 -11.24 -13.62 4.19
C ASP A 93 -12.67 -13.83 4.67
N ARG A 94 -12.99 -15.09 4.91
CA ARG A 94 -14.31 -15.62 5.27
C ARG A 94 -14.66 -15.37 6.74
N ARG A 95 -13.99 -14.45 7.44
CA ARG A 95 -14.18 -14.24 8.87
C ARG A 95 -14.24 -12.75 9.24
N CYS A 96 -15.48 -12.32 9.52
CA CYS A 96 -15.85 -11.28 10.49
C CYS A 96 -15.52 -9.82 10.16
N ALA A 97 -16.51 -9.08 9.64
CA ALA A 97 -17.12 -7.90 10.28
C ALA A 97 -18.15 -7.28 9.33
N SER A 98 -19.44 -7.36 9.67
CA SER A 98 -20.49 -6.59 9.01
C SER A 98 -20.57 -5.23 9.72
N GLY A 99 -20.09 -4.15 9.10
CA GLY A 99 -20.15 -2.81 9.70
C GLY A 99 -19.38 -1.72 8.94
N LYS A 100 -19.60 -0.45 9.33
CA LYS A 100 -18.94 0.76 8.78
C LYS A 100 -17.40 0.71 8.85
N ASP A 101 -16.83 -0.18 9.67
CA ASP A 101 -15.40 -0.37 9.86
C ASP A 101 -14.76 -1.32 8.82
N MET A 102 -15.55 -1.99 7.98
CA MET A 102 -15.05 -2.85 6.91
C MET A 102 -14.37 -2.04 5.79
N GLU A 103 -14.87 -0.83 5.52
CA GLU A 103 -14.38 0.01 4.41
C GLU A 103 -12.94 0.50 4.64
N PRO A 104 -12.56 1.05 5.81
CA PRO A 104 -11.16 1.38 6.07
C PRO A 104 -10.24 0.17 5.98
N HIS A 105 -10.63 -0.98 6.55
CA HIS A 105 -9.78 -2.18 6.54
C HIS A 105 -9.57 -2.70 5.11
N ALA A 106 -10.64 -2.82 4.31
CA ALA A 106 -10.54 -3.26 2.92
C ALA A 106 -9.70 -2.31 2.08
N ALA A 107 -9.87 -0.99 2.24
CA ALA A 107 -9.05 0.00 1.54
C ALA A 107 -7.56 -0.15 1.88
N MET A 108 -7.24 -0.42 3.14
CA MET A 108 -5.87 -0.68 3.55
C MET A 108 -5.30 -1.94 2.90
N LEU A 109 -6.00 -3.07 2.93
CA LEU A 109 -5.53 -4.31 2.31
C LEU A 109 -5.34 -4.19 0.80
N ASN A 110 -6.26 -3.51 0.12
CA ASN A 110 -6.16 -3.25 -1.31
C ASN A 110 -4.89 -2.42 -1.63
N ASN A 111 -4.64 -1.34 -0.89
CA ASN A 111 -3.44 -0.53 -1.07
C ASN A 111 -2.16 -1.32 -0.72
N LEU A 112 -2.20 -2.20 0.29
CA LEU A 112 -1.07 -3.06 0.65
C LEU A 112 -0.75 -4.07 -0.45
N GLY A 113 -1.76 -4.75 -1.00
CA GLY A 113 -1.60 -5.66 -2.13
C GLY A 113 -1.01 -4.95 -3.34
N VAL A 114 -1.53 -3.76 -3.67
CA VAL A 114 -1.00 -2.95 -4.78
C VAL A 114 0.44 -2.48 -4.51
N PHE A 115 0.78 -2.09 -3.28
CA PHE A 115 2.15 -1.74 -2.91
C PHE A 115 3.13 -2.90 -3.17
N MET A 116 2.78 -4.10 -2.72
CA MET A 116 3.59 -5.31 -2.92
C MET A 116 3.72 -5.68 -4.40
N ALA A 117 2.62 -5.60 -5.16
CA ALA A 117 2.62 -5.85 -6.59
C ALA A 117 3.45 -4.80 -7.36
N ALA A 118 3.38 -3.53 -6.97
CA ALA A 118 4.14 -2.46 -7.59
C ALA A 118 5.66 -2.65 -7.40
N ASP A 119 6.08 -3.11 -6.23
CA ASP A 119 7.48 -3.48 -5.99
C ASP A 119 7.90 -4.68 -6.85
N LYS A 120 7.09 -5.76 -6.83
CA LYS A 120 7.30 -6.96 -7.66
C LYS A 120 7.44 -6.64 -9.15
N PHE A 121 6.59 -5.77 -9.67
CA PHE A 121 6.57 -5.41 -11.10
C PHE A 121 7.48 -4.21 -11.43
N GLY A 122 8.19 -3.64 -10.45
CA GLY A 122 9.09 -2.51 -10.66
C GLY A 122 8.40 -1.26 -11.18
N ILE A 123 7.19 -0.95 -10.69
CA ILE A 123 6.39 0.22 -11.06
C ILE A 123 6.52 1.28 -9.95
N LEU A 124 7.58 2.09 -10.02
CA LEU A 124 7.92 3.03 -8.93
C LEU A 124 6.82 4.04 -8.62
N SER A 125 6.17 4.62 -9.63
CA SER A 125 5.09 5.61 -9.43
C SER A 125 3.89 5.01 -8.71
N LEU A 126 3.52 3.77 -9.02
CA LEU A 126 2.46 3.03 -8.34
C LEU A 126 2.84 2.73 -6.89
N LYS A 127 4.08 2.28 -6.65
CA LYS A 127 4.59 2.01 -5.30
C LYS A 127 4.51 3.27 -4.43
N VAL A 128 4.91 4.43 -4.97
CA VAL A 128 4.81 5.73 -4.28
C VAL A 128 3.36 6.09 -3.97
N LEU A 129 2.44 5.96 -4.95
CA LEU A 129 1.01 6.25 -4.73
C LEU A 129 0.40 5.35 -3.64
N ALA A 130 0.63 4.04 -3.74
CA ALA A 130 0.15 3.09 -2.74
C ALA A 130 0.73 3.38 -1.35
N SER A 131 2.03 3.65 -1.24
CA SER A 131 2.68 4.04 0.01
C SER A 131 2.07 5.31 0.62
N SER A 132 1.75 6.30 -0.20
CA SER A 132 1.07 7.53 0.25
C SER A 132 -0.31 7.23 0.84
N ARG A 133 -1.11 6.39 0.17
CA ARG A 133 -2.45 6.01 0.63
C ARG A 133 -2.41 5.18 1.92
N ILE A 134 -1.44 4.27 2.04
CA ILE A 134 -1.18 3.52 3.28
C ILE A 134 -0.82 4.47 4.42
N SER A 135 0.08 5.42 4.17
CA SER A 135 0.48 6.42 5.18
C SER A 135 -0.71 7.25 5.65
N ASP A 136 -1.53 7.74 4.71
CA ASP A 136 -2.75 8.48 5.00
C ASP A 136 -3.75 7.64 5.81
N TRP A 137 -3.84 6.35 5.52
CA TRP A 137 -4.68 5.43 6.27
C TRP A 137 -4.16 5.24 7.71
N ILE A 138 -2.85 5.04 7.88
CA ILE A 138 -2.19 4.88 9.19
C ILE A 138 -2.45 6.10 10.07
N ASP A 139 -2.29 7.30 9.52
CA ASP A 139 -2.46 8.55 10.27
C ASP A 139 -3.92 8.76 10.73
N LYS A 140 -4.90 8.24 9.97
CA LYS A 140 -6.34 8.42 10.27
C LYS A 140 -6.91 7.31 11.15
N ASN A 141 -6.44 6.07 10.97
CA ASN A 141 -7.15 4.88 11.42
C ASN A 141 -6.35 4.00 12.38
N ALA A 142 -5.00 3.98 12.32
CA ALA A 142 -4.19 2.96 13.01
C ALA A 142 -4.57 2.77 14.49
N LYS A 143 -4.89 3.86 15.19
CA LYS A 143 -5.27 3.83 16.60
C LYS A 143 -6.50 2.98 16.95
N LYS A 144 -7.39 2.75 15.99
CA LYS A 144 -8.64 1.96 16.14
C LYS A 144 -8.55 0.57 15.54
N PHE A 145 -7.47 0.26 14.82
CA PHE A 145 -7.34 -0.96 14.03
C PHE A 145 -5.99 -1.68 14.29
N PRO A 146 -5.72 -2.09 15.54
CA PRO A 146 -4.46 -2.73 15.91
C PRO A 146 -4.14 -4.01 15.12
N LEU A 147 -5.13 -4.84 14.79
CA LEU A 147 -4.92 -6.04 13.95
C LEU A 147 -4.48 -5.69 12.54
N THR A 148 -5.04 -4.63 11.95
CA THR A 148 -4.61 -4.17 10.62
C THR A 148 -3.20 -3.59 10.68
N VAL A 149 -2.86 -2.87 11.75
CA VAL A 149 -1.48 -2.42 11.99
C VAL A 149 -0.52 -3.61 12.10
N GLN A 150 -0.90 -4.67 12.81
CA GLN A 150 -0.13 -5.91 12.88
C GLN A 150 0.10 -6.54 11.50
N GLU A 151 -0.96 -6.63 10.71
CA GLU A 151 -0.91 -7.17 9.35
C GLU A 151 0.03 -6.36 8.45
N ILE A 152 -0.08 -5.03 8.45
CA ILE A 152 0.81 -4.12 7.71
C ILE A 152 2.28 -4.36 8.12
N TRP A 153 2.56 -4.43 9.43
CA TRP A 153 3.93 -4.60 9.93
C TRP A 153 4.55 -5.94 9.51
N SER A 154 3.73 -6.99 9.49
CA SER A 154 4.15 -8.35 9.13
C SER A 154 4.35 -8.53 7.62
N THR A 155 3.60 -7.80 6.80
CA THR A 155 3.63 -7.93 5.33
C THR A 155 4.69 -7.03 4.69
N ILE A 156 4.85 -5.79 5.16
CA ILE A 156 5.78 -4.84 4.56
C ILE A 156 7.23 -5.29 4.78
N PRO A 157 8.10 -5.34 3.75
CA PRO A 157 9.51 -5.70 3.91
C PRO A 157 10.23 -4.83 4.95
N PRO A 158 11.19 -5.37 5.73
CA PRO A 158 11.94 -4.58 6.72
C PRO A 158 12.70 -3.37 6.16
N LEU A 159 13.02 -3.38 4.87
CA LEU A 159 13.71 -2.28 4.18
C LEU A 159 12.81 -1.07 3.93
N GLU A 160 11.49 -1.22 4.00
CA GLU A 160 10.53 -0.13 3.81
C GLU A 160 10.40 0.70 5.10
N THR A 161 11.43 1.52 5.36
CA THR A 161 11.57 2.26 6.62
C THR A 161 10.52 3.36 6.80
N ASP A 162 10.05 3.97 5.72
CA ASP A 162 9.16 5.13 5.78
C ASP A 162 7.78 4.76 6.32
N LEU A 163 7.20 3.66 5.83
CA LEU A 163 5.93 3.13 6.31
C LEU A 163 6.04 2.65 7.77
N ARG A 164 7.16 2.01 8.13
CA ARG A 164 7.43 1.59 9.51
C ARG A 164 7.52 2.80 10.46
N GLU A 165 8.22 3.86 10.07
CA GLU A 165 8.29 5.09 10.88
C GLU A 165 6.93 5.78 11.00
N ALA A 166 6.10 5.77 9.95
CA ALA A 166 4.73 6.29 10.00
C ALA A 166 3.88 5.52 11.03
N MET A 167 3.96 4.19 11.06
CA MET A 167 3.27 3.37 12.05
C MET A 167 3.77 3.65 13.47
N ILE A 168 5.10 3.65 13.67
CA ILE A 168 5.70 3.95 14.99
C ILE A 168 5.25 5.32 15.48
N LYS A 169 5.24 6.32 14.60
CA LYS A 169 4.78 7.68 14.91
C LYS A 169 3.30 7.69 15.30
N SER A 170 2.42 7.11 14.48
CA SER A 170 0.97 7.09 14.72
C SER A 170 0.64 6.40 16.05
N ILE A 171 1.21 5.20 16.29
CA ILE A 171 1.05 4.47 17.55
C ILE A 171 1.57 5.28 18.74
N SER A 172 2.72 5.95 18.61
CA SER A 172 3.28 6.74 19.71
C SER A 172 2.43 7.96 20.05
N CYS A 173 1.86 8.64 19.05
CA CYS A 173 1.00 9.81 19.25
C CYS A 173 -0.33 9.45 19.93
N ASP A 174 -0.91 8.30 19.58
CA ASP A 174 -2.19 7.83 20.13
C ASP A 174 -2.00 6.66 21.13
N ALA A 175 -0.81 6.53 21.74
CA ALA A 175 -0.45 5.36 22.55
C ALA A 175 -1.45 5.05 23.66
N GLN A 176 -2.01 6.07 24.31
CA GLN A 176 -3.01 5.88 25.35
C GLN A 176 -4.29 5.22 24.84
N GLU A 177 -4.77 5.58 23.65
CA GLU A 177 -5.95 4.98 23.01
C GLU A 177 -5.60 3.60 22.45
N PHE A 178 -4.47 3.49 21.75
CA PHE A 178 -4.02 2.23 21.13
C PHE A 178 -3.81 1.13 22.17
N LEU A 179 -3.26 1.44 23.34
CA LEU A 179 -3.01 0.46 24.42
C LEU A 179 -4.29 -0.02 25.12
N THR A 180 -5.47 0.51 24.81
CA THR A 180 -6.74 0.03 25.39
C THR A 180 -7.27 -1.26 24.76
N TYR A 181 -6.73 -1.64 23.60
CA TYR A 181 -7.13 -2.83 22.85
C TYR A 181 -6.24 -4.02 23.20
N ASP A 182 -6.84 -5.19 23.48
CA ASP A 182 -6.09 -6.42 23.76
C ASP A 182 -5.26 -6.86 22.54
N GLU A 183 -5.74 -6.58 21.34
CA GLU A 183 -5.06 -6.86 20.07
C GLU A 183 -3.75 -6.07 19.94
N SER A 184 -3.66 -4.88 20.55
CA SER A 184 -2.41 -4.13 20.60
C SER A 184 -1.34 -4.85 21.43
N MET A 185 -1.73 -5.61 22.46
CA MET A 185 -0.78 -6.41 23.23
C MET A 185 -0.20 -7.56 22.41
N LEU A 186 -1.01 -8.14 21.50
CA LEU A 186 -0.54 -9.17 20.57
C LEU A 186 0.53 -8.61 19.64
N LEU A 187 0.26 -7.47 19.00
CA LEU A 187 1.25 -6.77 18.18
C LEU A 187 2.58 -6.57 18.91
N PHE A 188 2.54 -6.08 20.15
CA PHE A 188 3.77 -5.80 20.89
C PHE A 188 4.52 -7.04 21.39
N THR A 189 3.81 -8.15 21.58
CA THR A 189 4.39 -9.41 22.01
C THR A 189 4.99 -10.17 20.83
N ASP A 190 4.27 -10.19 19.70
CA ASP A 190 4.68 -10.90 18.49
C ASP A 190 5.79 -10.17 17.72
N PHE A 191 5.82 -8.82 17.82
CA PHE A 191 6.77 -7.97 17.12
C PHE A 191 7.54 -7.08 18.12
N PRO A 192 8.58 -7.61 18.80
CA PRO A 192 9.31 -6.84 19.81
C PRO A 192 10.08 -5.64 19.23
N ASP A 193 10.37 -5.66 17.93
CA ASP A 193 11.02 -4.56 17.21
C ASP A 193 10.14 -3.30 17.16
N ILE A 194 8.84 -3.43 16.84
CA ILE A 194 7.92 -2.28 16.89
C ILE A 194 7.74 -1.80 18.34
N THR A 195 7.67 -2.72 19.30
CA THR A 195 7.55 -2.39 20.73
C THR A 195 8.72 -1.54 21.21
N ILE A 196 9.95 -1.98 20.91
CA ILE A 196 11.16 -1.26 21.28
C ILE A 196 11.20 0.12 20.60
N ALA A 197 10.79 0.21 19.32
CA ALA A 197 10.78 1.46 18.59
C ALA A 197 9.78 2.47 19.16
N VAL A 198 8.54 2.04 19.44
CA VAL A 198 7.50 2.87 20.08
C VAL A 198 7.95 3.32 21.46
N LEU A 199 8.48 2.41 22.29
CA LEU A 199 8.99 2.75 23.62
C LEU A 199 10.11 3.79 23.56
N ARG A 200 11.08 3.63 22.64
CA ARG A 200 12.16 4.61 22.43
C ARG A 200 11.61 5.99 22.06
N LYS A 201 10.60 6.03 21.18
CA LYS A 201 9.98 7.29 20.74
C LYS A 201 9.25 7.99 21.90
N ILE A 202 8.42 7.27 22.64
CA ILE A 202 7.71 7.80 23.81
C ILE A 202 8.68 8.31 24.87
N VAL A 203 9.73 7.53 25.21
CA VAL A 203 10.74 7.96 26.20
C VAL A 203 11.44 9.24 25.76
N LYS A 204 11.78 9.37 24.48
CA LYS A 204 12.39 10.58 23.91
C LYS A 204 11.44 11.77 24.02
N GLU A 205 10.17 11.61 23.68
CA GLU A 205 9.16 12.67 23.78
C GLU A 205 8.94 13.13 25.23
N ILE A 206 8.81 12.19 26.17
CA ILE A 206 8.71 12.50 27.62
C ILE A 206 9.94 13.27 28.09
N TYR A 207 11.14 12.87 27.66
CA TYR A 207 12.37 13.56 28.02
C TYR A 207 12.39 15.00 27.48
N LEU A 208 12.00 15.21 26.22
CA LEU A 208 11.91 16.54 25.60
C LEU A 208 10.88 17.43 26.31
N LEU A 209 9.72 16.89 26.67
CA LEU A 209 8.69 17.61 27.43
C LEU A 209 9.21 18.04 28.81
N LYS A 210 9.93 17.16 29.53
CA LYS A 210 10.57 17.49 30.81
C LYS A 210 11.55 18.66 30.67
N LEU A 211 12.37 18.67 29.62
CA LEU A 211 13.30 19.78 29.36
C LEU A 211 12.55 21.09 29.05
N GLN A 212 11.47 21.04 28.27
CA GLN A 212 10.66 22.23 27.97
C GLN A 212 10.03 22.83 29.24
N VAL A 213 9.49 21.98 30.11
CA VAL A 213 8.92 22.39 31.40
C VAL A 213 10.00 23.03 32.29
N GLN A 214 11.20 22.47 32.35
CA GLN A 214 12.32 23.04 33.09
C GLN A 214 12.72 24.42 32.55
N ARG A 215 12.85 24.58 31.23
CA ARG A 215 13.19 25.86 30.59
C ARG A 215 12.15 26.95 30.88
N ARG A 216 10.85 26.63 30.77
CA ARG A 216 9.77 27.58 31.09
C ARG A 216 9.80 28.04 32.55
N LYS A 217 10.12 27.15 33.49
CA LYS A 217 10.27 27.50 34.92
C LYS A 217 11.45 28.44 35.21
N VAL A 218 12.52 28.37 34.41
CA VAL A 218 13.67 29.28 34.53
C VAL A 218 13.35 30.66 33.92
N LEU A 219 12.65 30.70 32.79
CA LEU A 219 12.29 31.93 32.08
C LEU A 219 11.17 32.73 32.78
N GLY A 220 10.20 32.08 33.43
CA GLY A 220 9.11 32.75 34.15
C GLY A 220 9.45 33.25 35.56
N ARG A 221 10.73 33.29 35.93
CA ARG A 221 11.24 33.81 37.22
C ARG A 221 11.93 35.18 37.12
N TYR A 222 11.80 35.86 35.98
CA TYR A 222 12.30 37.22 35.74
C TYR A 222 11.18 38.17 35.38
#